data_AF-A0A835ESN2-F1
#
_entry.id   AF-A0A835ESN2-F1
#
_cell.length_a   1.000
_cell.length_b   1.000
_cell.length_c   1.000
_cell.angle_alpha   90.00
_cell.angle_beta   90.00
_cell.angle_gamma   90.00
#
_symmetry.space_group_name_H-M   'P 1'
#
loop_
_entity.id
_entity.type
_entity.pdbx_description
1 polymer ?
#
loop_
_entity_poly.entity_id
_entity_poly.type
_entity_poly.pdbx_seq_one_letter_code
_entity_poly.pdbx_strand_id
1 'polypeptide(L)'
;MRPLGAVLFVVLAAALVAGAASARFEDPRNDVPAGTHPPQIARFAVLVYSMNRNAKLRYVGVSDSDVKQHQGGLRYKMVVTAADASGATADYKVLVWGTPGTYQWMLLEFKKA
;
A
#
# COMPACT_ATOMS: atom_id res chain seq x y z
N MET A 1 -10.42 38.29 45.30
CA MET A 1 -9.50 37.14 45.16
C MET A 1 -10.02 36.26 44.03
N ARG A 2 -9.37 36.26 42.86
CA ARG A 2 -9.78 35.40 41.73
C ARG A 2 -9.43 33.94 42.08
N PRO A 3 -10.34 32.96 41.93
CA PRO A 3 -10.05 31.59 42.35
C PRO A 3 -9.01 30.98 41.41
N LEU A 4 -7.81 30.69 41.94
CA LEU A 4 -6.70 30.07 41.21
C LEU A 4 -7.10 28.76 40.50
N GLY A 5 -8.12 28.06 41.00
CA GLY A 5 -8.62 26.82 40.40
C GLY A 5 -9.21 26.96 38.99
N ALA A 6 -9.83 28.11 38.68
CA ALA A 6 -10.43 28.34 37.35
C ALA A 6 -9.35 28.59 36.28
N VAL A 7 -8.23 29.21 36.66
CA VAL A 7 -7.11 29.48 35.75
C VAL A 7 -6.36 28.19 35.41
N LEU A 8 -6.16 27.32 36.40
CA LEU A 8 -5.46 26.05 36.19
C LEU A 8 -6.20 25.11 35.24
N PHE A 9 -7.54 25.06 35.34
CA PHE A 9 -8.38 24.21 34.50
C PHE A 9 -8.39 24.67 33.02
N VAL A 10 -8.42 25.98 32.80
CA VAL A 10 -8.39 26.56 31.44
C VAL A 10 -7.03 26.33 30.77
N VAL A 11 -5.93 26.44 31.52
CA VAL A 11 -4.57 26.18 30.99
C VAL A 11 -4.39 24.70 30.64
N LEU A 12 -4.90 23.78 31.46
CA LEU A 12 -4.82 22.34 31.19
C LEU A 12 -5.67 21.93 29.98
N ALA A 13 -6.87 22.51 29.84
CA ALA A 13 -7.72 22.28 28.67
C ALA A 13 -7.09 22.80 27.37
N ALA A 14 -6.46 23.99 27.41
CA ALA A 14 -5.77 24.55 26.25
C ALA A 14 -4.55 23.70 25.83
N ALA A 15 -3.81 23.13 26.78
CA ALA A 15 -2.66 22.27 26.49
C ALA A 15 -3.08 20.93 25.85
N LEU A 16 -4.21 20.34 26.26
CA LEU A 16 -4.74 19.11 25.66
C LEU A 16 -5.25 19.32 24.23
N VAL A 17 -5.87 20.47 23.94
CA VAL A 17 -6.34 20.80 22.58
C VAL A 17 -5.17 21.11 21.64
N ALA A 18 -4.10 21.75 22.14
CA ALA A 18 -2.90 22.04 21.35
C ALA A 18 -2.08 20.78 21.01
N GLY A 19 -2.07 19.76 21.90
CA GLY A 19 -1.40 18.49 21.66
C GLY A 19 -1.99 17.67 20.50
N ALA A 20 -3.32 17.67 20.36
CA ALA A 20 -4.01 16.96 19.28
C ALA A 20 -3.81 17.61 17.90
N ALA A 21 -3.60 18.93 17.86
CA ALA A 21 -3.41 19.69 16.61
C ALA A 21 -2.04 19.48 15.95
N SER A 22 -1.08 18.87 16.65
CA SER A 22 0.28 18.67 16.14
C SER A 22 0.47 17.36 15.38
N ALA A 23 -0.51 16.44 15.44
CA ALA A 23 -0.52 15.24 14.61
C ALA A 23 -1.13 15.59 13.23
N ARG A 24 -0.33 16.21 12.37
CA ARG A 24 -0.67 16.29 10.96
C ARG A 24 -0.65 14.87 10.39
N PHE A 25 -1.79 14.37 9.92
CA PHE A 25 -1.81 13.22 9.03
C PHE A 25 -1.12 13.67 7.74
N GLU A 26 0.17 13.40 7.61
CA GLU A 26 0.84 13.43 6.32
C GLU A 26 0.24 12.31 5.48
N ASP A 27 -0.36 12.66 4.34
CA ASP A 27 -0.80 11.66 3.38
C ASP A 27 0.46 10.96 2.84
N PRO A 28 0.71 9.68 3.20
CA PRO A 28 1.93 8.98 2.79
C PRO A 28 2.05 8.84 1.27
N ARG A 29 0.96 9.13 0.53
CA ARG A 29 0.91 9.05 -0.92
C ARG A 29 1.75 10.10 -1.63
N ASN A 30 2.12 11.21 -0.98
CA ASN A 30 2.92 12.26 -1.62
C ASN A 30 4.39 11.87 -1.85
N ASP A 31 4.92 10.90 -1.13
CA ASP A 31 6.32 10.44 -1.28
C ASP A 31 6.46 9.24 -2.23
N VAL A 32 5.34 8.71 -2.72
CA VAL A 32 5.28 7.48 -3.51
C VAL A 32 5.21 7.86 -5.00
N PRO A 33 6.26 7.57 -5.81
CA PRO A 33 6.25 7.93 -7.23
C PRO A 33 5.01 7.41 -7.95
N ALA A 34 4.45 8.19 -8.87
CA ALA A 34 3.29 7.75 -9.65
C ALA A 34 3.55 6.38 -10.28
N GLY A 35 2.57 5.47 -10.19
CA GLY A 35 2.71 4.10 -10.70
C GLY A 35 3.26 3.07 -9.70
N THR A 36 3.65 3.47 -8.49
CA THR A 36 4.24 2.55 -7.49
C THR A 36 3.26 2.08 -6.40
N HIS A 37 1.98 2.43 -6.50
CA HIS A 37 0.98 2.01 -5.54
C HIS A 37 0.73 0.49 -5.59
N PRO A 38 0.76 -0.23 -4.45
CA PRO A 38 0.61 -1.69 -4.42
C PRO A 38 -0.61 -2.23 -5.18
N PRO A 39 -1.82 -1.62 -5.11
CA PRO A 39 -2.96 -2.09 -5.91
C PRO A 39 -2.73 -2.03 -7.42
N GLN A 40 -2.00 -1.03 -7.91
CA GLN A 40 -1.67 -0.90 -9.33
C GLN A 40 -0.65 -1.98 -9.75
N ILE A 41 0.38 -2.21 -8.93
CA ILE A 41 1.38 -3.26 -9.18
C ILE A 41 0.75 -4.65 -9.12
N ALA A 42 -0.19 -4.88 -8.19
CA ALA A 42 -0.93 -6.14 -8.10
C ALA A 42 -1.82 -6.39 -9.32
N ARG A 43 -2.52 -5.37 -9.83
CA ARG A 43 -3.29 -5.48 -11.09
C ARG A 43 -2.40 -5.83 -12.28
N PHE A 44 -1.23 -5.19 -12.38
CA PHE A 44 -0.22 -5.54 -13.39
C PHE A 44 0.19 -7.02 -13.27
N ALA A 45 0.50 -7.49 -12.07
CA ALA A 45 0.91 -8.88 -11.84
C ALA A 45 -0.18 -9.89 -12.26
N VAL A 46 -1.43 -9.65 -11.86
CA VAL A 46 -2.56 -10.52 -12.24
C VAL A 46 -2.77 -10.53 -13.75
N LEU A 47 -2.67 -9.38 -14.41
CA LEU A 47 -2.81 -9.28 -15.87
C LEU A 47 -1.72 -10.07 -16.60
N VAL A 48 -0.45 -9.84 -16.24
CA VAL A 48 0.69 -10.52 -16.87
C VAL A 48 0.61 -12.03 -16.65
N TYR A 49 0.30 -12.48 -15.43
CA TYR A 49 0.13 -13.91 -15.15
C TYR A 49 -1.02 -14.52 -15.97
N SER A 50 -2.16 -13.84 -16.00
CA SER A 50 -3.35 -14.28 -16.75
C SER A 50 -3.04 -14.45 -18.23
N MET A 51 -2.36 -13.49 -18.83
CA MET A 51 -1.93 -13.56 -20.23
C MET A 51 -0.92 -14.70 -20.45
N ASN A 52 0.12 -14.78 -19.62
CA ASN A 52 1.20 -15.76 -19.80
C ASN A 52 0.75 -17.22 -19.57
N ARG A 53 -0.28 -17.44 -18.75
CA ARG A 53 -0.79 -18.78 -18.42
C ARG A 53 -2.13 -19.09 -19.08
N ASN A 54 -2.65 -18.18 -19.91
CA ASN A 54 -4.03 -18.23 -20.42
C ASN A 54 -5.06 -18.48 -19.31
N ALA A 55 -4.80 -17.92 -18.12
CA ALA A 55 -5.65 -18.01 -16.96
C ALA A 55 -6.62 -16.83 -16.95
N LYS A 56 -7.84 -17.02 -16.44
CA LYS A 56 -8.86 -15.97 -16.33
C LYS A 56 -8.92 -15.41 -14.91
N LEU A 57 -7.78 -14.97 -14.38
CA LEU A 57 -7.74 -14.38 -13.04
C LEU A 57 -8.15 -12.90 -13.08
N ARG A 58 -8.89 -12.48 -12.07
CA ARG A 58 -9.31 -11.10 -11.85
C ARG A 58 -8.79 -10.60 -10.52
N TYR A 59 -8.18 -9.43 -10.52
CA TYR A 59 -7.70 -8.78 -9.29
C TYR A 59 -8.88 -8.50 -8.34
N VAL A 60 -8.72 -8.87 -7.06
CA VAL A 60 -9.69 -8.59 -5.99
C VAL A 60 -9.09 -7.61 -4.98
N GLY A 61 -7.88 -7.89 -4.50
CA GLY A 61 -7.25 -7.10 -3.45
C GLY A 61 -5.75 -7.38 -3.33
N VAL A 62 -5.10 -6.58 -2.49
CA VAL A 62 -3.69 -6.76 -2.11
C VAL A 62 -3.52 -6.51 -0.62
N SER A 63 -2.74 -7.35 0.03
CA SER A 63 -2.32 -7.23 1.43
C SER A 63 -0.82 -7.49 1.54
N ASP A 64 -0.26 -7.25 2.73
CA ASP A 64 1.12 -7.61 3.10
C ASP A 64 2.16 -7.17 2.06
N SER A 65 2.04 -5.92 1.61
CA SER A 65 2.95 -5.34 0.63
C SER A 65 4.20 -4.78 1.31
N ASP A 66 5.35 -5.37 0.99
CA ASP A 66 6.69 -4.88 1.34
C ASP A 66 7.38 -4.37 0.06
N VAL A 67 8.03 -3.21 0.14
CA VAL A 67 8.79 -2.64 -0.98
C VAL A 67 10.22 -2.38 -0.56
N LYS A 68 11.18 -2.80 -1.40
CA LYS A 68 12.61 -2.63 -1.13
C LYS A 68 13.35 -2.23 -2.39
N GLN A 69 14.38 -1.40 -2.24
CA GLN A 69 15.32 -1.15 -3.33
C GLN A 69 16.03 -2.45 -3.72
N HIS A 70 16.13 -2.71 -5.02
CA HIS A 70 16.81 -3.87 -5.54
C HIS A 70 17.29 -3.64 -6.98
N GLN A 71 18.58 -3.87 -7.25
CA GLN A 71 19.15 -3.82 -8.62
C GLN A 71 18.78 -2.55 -9.41
N GLY A 72 18.87 -1.36 -8.78
CA GLY A 72 18.57 -0.09 -9.45
C GLY A 72 17.07 0.20 -9.67
N GLY A 73 16.18 -0.65 -9.16
CA GLY A 73 14.74 -0.45 -9.15
C GLY A 73 14.12 -0.76 -7.79
N LEU A 74 12.81 -0.97 -7.78
CA LEU A 74 12.04 -1.39 -6.61
C LEU A 74 11.52 -2.80 -6.80
N ARG A 75 11.67 -3.62 -5.76
CA ARG A 75 11.09 -4.95 -5.65
C ARG A 75 9.91 -4.91 -4.68
N TYR A 76 8.76 -5.33 -5.16
CA TYR A 76 7.52 -5.47 -4.41
C TYR A 76 7.30 -6.93 -4.08
N LYS A 77 7.12 -7.24 -2.81
CA LYS A 77 6.64 -8.53 -2.32
C LYS A 77 5.25 -8.31 -1.74
N MET A 78 4.26 -9.01 -2.27
CA MET A 78 2.86 -8.77 -1.92
C MET A 78 2.10 -10.09 -1.79
N VAL A 79 0.99 -10.06 -1.05
CA VAL A 79 -0.06 -11.08 -1.13
C VAL A 79 -1.20 -10.49 -1.95
N VAL A 80 -1.54 -11.12 -3.07
CA VAL A 80 -2.59 -10.66 -3.98
C VAL A 80 -3.74 -11.64 -3.95
N THR A 81 -4.94 -11.17 -3.64
CA THR A 81 -6.16 -11.95 -3.77
C THR A 81 -6.68 -11.81 -5.20
N ALA A 82 -6.90 -12.94 -5.87
CA ALA A 82 -7.48 -12.97 -7.21
C ALA A 82 -8.62 -13.99 -7.29
N ALA A 83 -9.62 -13.68 -8.10
CA ALA A 83 -10.75 -14.55 -8.40
C ALA A 83 -10.54 -15.24 -9.76
N ASP A 84 -10.86 -16.52 -9.86
CA ASP A 84 -10.91 -17.22 -11.14
C ASP A 84 -12.23 -16.95 -11.90
N ALA A 85 -12.41 -17.62 -13.04
CA ALA A 85 -13.61 -17.48 -13.86
C ALA A 85 -14.91 -17.95 -13.17
N SER A 86 -14.81 -18.82 -12.18
CA SER A 86 -15.96 -19.27 -11.36
C SER A 86 -16.29 -18.30 -10.23
N GLY A 87 -15.43 -17.29 -10.00
CA GLY A 87 -15.54 -16.35 -8.88
C GLY A 87 -14.86 -16.84 -7.61
N ALA A 88 -14.27 -18.05 -7.61
CA ALA A 88 -13.53 -18.55 -6.46
C ALA A 88 -12.26 -17.72 -6.25
N THR A 89 -12.07 -17.24 -5.03
CA THR A 89 -10.92 -16.40 -4.65
C THR A 89 -9.80 -17.23 -4.04
N ALA A 90 -8.56 -16.87 -4.36
CA ALA A 90 -7.37 -17.37 -3.69
C ALA A 90 -6.33 -16.28 -3.51
N ASP A 91 -5.47 -16.46 -2.53
CA ASP A 91 -4.33 -15.60 -2.29
C ASP A 91 -3.08 -16.12 -3.01
N TYR A 92 -2.26 -15.18 -3.46
CA TYR A 92 -1.05 -15.44 -4.23
C TYR A 92 0.10 -14.62 -3.67
N LYS A 93 1.22 -15.28 -3.40
CA LYS A 93 2.51 -14.63 -3.14
C LYS A 93 3.06 -14.13 -4.47
N VAL A 94 3.25 -12.82 -4.57
CA VAL A 94 3.64 -12.13 -5.79
C VAL A 94 4.93 -11.36 -5.57
N LEU A 95 5.84 -11.48 -6.52
CA LEU A 95 7.07 -10.70 -6.58
C LEU A 95 7.14 -9.94 -7.89
N VAL A 96 7.23 -8.61 -7.82
CA VAL A 96 7.37 -7.72 -8.98
C VAL A 96 8.62 -6.88 -8.81
N TRP A 97 9.33 -6.62 -9.90
CA TRP A 97 10.40 -5.64 -9.94
C TRP A 97 10.12 -4.60 -11.02
N GLY A 98 10.46 -3.34 -10.75
CA GLY A 98 10.43 -2.32 -11.79
C GLY A 98 11.09 -1.02 -11.37
N THR A 99 11.30 -0.15 -12.35
CA THR A 99 11.94 1.16 -12.16
C THR A 99 10.88 2.26 -12.27
N PRO A 100 10.57 2.98 -11.19
CA PRO A 100 9.60 4.08 -11.23
C PRO A 100 9.94 5.13 -12.29
N GLY A 101 8.92 5.69 -12.94
CA GLY A 101 9.12 6.67 -14.02
C GLY A 101 9.56 6.06 -15.36
N THR A 102 9.69 4.74 -15.46
CA THR A 102 9.99 4.05 -16.72
C THR A 102 8.97 2.94 -17.03
N TYR A 103 9.11 2.35 -18.21
CA TYR A 103 8.31 1.19 -18.64
C TYR A 103 8.92 -0.17 -18.25
N GLN A 104 10.01 -0.17 -17.48
CA GLN A 104 10.69 -1.40 -17.07
C GLN A 104 9.99 -2.01 -15.86
N TRP A 105 9.10 -2.97 -16.12
CA TRP A 105 8.36 -3.71 -15.09
C TRP A 105 8.31 -5.19 -15.43
N MET A 106 8.56 -6.03 -14.43
CA MET A 106 8.62 -7.49 -14.59
C MET A 106 7.92 -8.20 -13.44
N LEU A 107 7.03 -9.13 -13.79
CA LEU A 107 6.54 -10.14 -12.87
C LEU A 107 7.62 -11.22 -12.70
N LEU A 108 8.18 -11.33 -11.50
CA LEU A 108 9.22 -12.30 -11.19
C LEU A 108 8.63 -13.60 -10.64
N GLU A 109 7.61 -13.51 -9.80
CA GLU A 109 6.97 -14.66 -9.18
C GLU A 109 5.47 -14.44 -8.99
N PHE A 110 4.68 -15.50 -9.20
CA PHE A 110 3.26 -15.55 -8.92
C PHE A 110 2.89 -16.98 -8.50
N LYS A 111 2.79 -17.22 -7.20
CA LYS A 111 2.54 -18.55 -6.62
C LYS A 111 1.33 -18.49 -5.70
N LYS A 112 0.47 -19.51 -5.75
CA LYS A 112 -0.65 -19.64 -4.81
C LYS A 112 -0.10 -19.74 -3.37
N ALA A 113 -0.67 -18.98 -2.44
CA ALA A 113 -0.15 -18.78 -1.09
C ALA A 113 -0.28 -20.00 -0.18
#